data_AF-A0A7Y5PIL7-F1
#
_entry.id   AF-A0A7Y5PIL7-F1
#
_cell.length_a   1.000
_cell.length_b   1.000
_cell.length_c   1.000
_cell.angle_alpha   90.00
_cell.angle_beta   90.00
_cell.angle_gamma   90.00
#
_symmetry.space_group_name_H-M   'P 1'
#
loop_
_entity.id
_entity.type
_entity.pdbx_description
1 polymer ?
#
loop_
_entity_poly.entity_id
_entity_poly.type
_entity_poly.pdbx_seq_one_letter_code
_entity_poly.pdbx_strand_id
1 'polypeptide(L)'
;MAVTTVAQFAAELNRPAGTLLEQLQSAGVAKKSPDDALTETDKERLLDYLRSAHGTAGAERKKITLTRKSTSEIKQADASGKARTIQVEVRKKRVFVKRDETPATAEDAAAAAEAEAAELQRREEQARAEAEALRQQAEELAAAQRAREEQERQAREA
;
A
#
# COMPACT_ATOMS: atom_id res chain seq x y z
N MET A 1 -0.62 -6.82 -44.03
CA MET A 1 -1.07 -6.19 -42.77
C MET A 1 -2.47 -5.65 -43.00
N ALA A 2 -3.40 -5.90 -42.08
CA ALA A 2 -4.77 -5.38 -42.18
C ALA A 2 -4.76 -3.87 -41.93
N VAL A 3 -5.44 -3.12 -42.79
CA VAL A 3 -5.59 -1.66 -42.65
C VAL A 3 -6.72 -1.42 -41.65
N THR A 4 -6.38 -1.07 -40.42
CA THR A 4 -7.36 -0.72 -39.37
C THR A 4 -7.60 0.79 -39.39
N THR A 5 -8.85 1.22 -39.45
CA THR A 5 -9.18 2.65 -39.33
C THR A 5 -9.16 3.11 -37.88
N VAL A 6 -9.06 4.42 -37.63
CA VAL A 6 -9.12 4.99 -36.28
C VAL A 6 -10.43 4.62 -35.57
N ALA A 7 -11.55 4.59 -36.28
CA ALA A 7 -12.85 4.17 -35.73
C ALA A 7 -12.85 2.70 -35.26
N GLN A 8 -12.30 1.81 -36.09
CA GLN A 8 -12.20 0.38 -35.77
C GLN A 8 -11.29 0.16 -34.56
N PHE A 9 -10.13 0.82 -34.54
CA PHE A 9 -9.19 0.72 -33.42
C PHE A 9 -9.77 1.30 -32.12
N ALA A 10 -10.52 2.41 -32.21
CA ALA A 10 -11.22 2.98 -31.06
C ALA A 10 -12.26 2.01 -30.48
N ALA A 11 -13.01 1.32 -31.36
CA ALA A 11 -14.01 0.33 -30.96
C ALA A 11 -13.36 -0.88 -30.27
N GLU A 12 -12.24 -1.38 -30.79
CA GLU A 12 -11.45 -2.45 -30.15
C GLU A 12 -11.01 -2.07 -28.72
N LEU A 13 -10.59 -0.81 -28.54
CA LEU A 13 -10.18 -0.27 -27.25
C LEU A 13 -11.35 0.16 -26.35
N ASN A 14 -12.60 0.02 -26.81
CA ASN A 14 -13.80 0.53 -26.14
C ASN A 14 -13.69 2.02 -25.75
N ARG A 15 -13.15 2.84 -26.66
CA ARG A 15 -12.95 4.28 -26.48
C ARG A 15 -13.70 5.04 -27.58
N PRO A 16 -14.19 6.26 -27.29
CA PRO A 16 -14.77 7.10 -28.35
C PRO A 16 -13.67 7.55 -29.33
N ALA A 17 -13.97 7.44 -30.63
CA ALA A 17 -13.01 7.77 -31.70
C ALA A 17 -12.46 9.20 -31.61
N GLY A 18 -13.26 10.17 -31.13
CA GLY A 18 -12.80 11.54 -30.89
C GLY A 18 -11.65 11.62 -29.89
N THR A 19 -11.73 10.89 -28.77
CA THR A 19 -10.64 10.89 -27.78
C THR A 19 -9.37 10.25 -28.31
N LEU A 20 -9.50 9.23 -29.16
CA LEU A 20 -8.35 8.60 -29.79
C LEU A 20 -7.69 9.54 -30.80
N LEU A 21 -8.48 10.30 -31.58
CA LEU A 21 -7.96 11.32 -32.49
C LEU A 21 -7.19 12.42 -31.74
N GLU A 22 -7.71 12.92 -30.63
CA GLU A 22 -7.01 13.89 -29.79
C GLU A 22 -5.67 13.36 -29.26
N GLN A 23 -5.64 12.09 -28.84
CA GLN A 23 -4.42 11.44 -28.38
C GLN A 23 -3.41 11.23 -29.52
N LEU A 24 -3.86 10.81 -30.70
CA LEU A 24 -3.02 10.66 -31.88
C LEU A 24 -2.41 12.00 -32.30
N GLN A 25 -3.18 13.08 -32.29
CA GLN A 25 -2.69 14.43 -32.56
C GLN A 25 -1.66 14.88 -31.50
N SER A 26 -1.93 14.61 -30.23
CA SER A 26 -0.98 14.90 -29.13
C SER A 26 0.32 14.11 -29.24
N ALA A 27 0.26 12.90 -29.81
CA ALA A 27 1.41 12.05 -30.13
C ALA A 27 2.14 12.46 -31.44
N GLY A 28 1.72 13.55 -32.10
CA GLY A 28 2.34 14.04 -33.33
C GLY A 28 1.91 13.27 -34.59
N VAL A 29 0.82 12.48 -34.51
CA VAL A 29 0.22 11.80 -35.67
C VAL A 29 -0.93 12.64 -36.22
N ALA A 30 -0.75 13.20 -37.41
CA ALA A 30 -1.72 14.07 -38.06
C ALA A 30 -2.87 13.30 -38.74
N LYS A 31 -3.69 12.55 -37.97
CA LYS A 31 -4.98 12.01 -38.42
C LYS A 31 -6.10 12.98 -38.03
N LYS A 32 -7.05 13.18 -38.93
CA LYS A 32 -8.13 14.19 -38.80
C LYS A 32 -9.51 13.55 -38.77
N SER A 33 -9.68 12.39 -39.42
CA SER A 33 -10.95 11.71 -39.54
C SER A 33 -10.93 10.35 -38.82
N PRO A 34 -12.06 9.91 -38.22
CA PRO A 34 -12.21 8.53 -37.73
C PRO A 34 -12.02 7.47 -38.84
N ASP A 35 -12.20 7.83 -40.10
CA ASP A 35 -12.02 6.93 -41.24
C ASP A 35 -10.56 6.79 -41.70
N ASP A 36 -9.65 7.59 -41.15
CA ASP A 36 -8.25 7.55 -41.54
C ASP A 36 -7.62 6.19 -41.19
N ALA A 37 -6.79 5.67 -42.10
CA ALA A 37 -6.05 4.44 -41.88
C ALA A 37 -4.93 4.65 -40.84
N LEU A 38 -4.82 3.73 -39.89
CA LEU A 38 -3.80 3.73 -38.84
C LEU A 38 -2.67 2.77 -39.20
N THR A 39 -1.44 3.28 -39.24
CA THR A 39 -0.24 2.46 -39.49
C THR A 39 0.36 1.94 -38.17
N GLU A 40 1.24 0.95 -38.24
CA GLU A 40 1.90 0.43 -37.03
C GLU A 40 2.77 1.48 -36.34
N THR A 41 3.46 2.31 -37.12
CA THR A 41 4.26 3.44 -36.62
C THR A 41 3.40 4.49 -35.90
N ASP A 42 2.16 4.71 -36.36
CA ASP A 42 1.22 5.61 -35.69
C ASP A 42 0.81 5.06 -34.30
N LYS A 43 0.62 3.73 -34.21
CA LYS A 43 0.32 3.04 -32.94
C LYS A 43 1.50 3.10 -31.98
N GLU A 44 2.72 2.89 -32.44
CA GLU A 44 3.93 3.01 -31.62
C GLU A 44 4.07 4.41 -31.01
N ARG A 45 3.88 5.46 -31.82
CA ARG A 45 3.91 6.85 -31.33
C ARG A 45 2.84 7.13 -30.29
N LEU A 46 1.62 6.64 -30.51
CA LEU A 46 0.54 6.73 -29.53
C LEU A 46 0.94 6.04 -28.21
N LEU A 47 1.52 4.84 -28.28
CA LEU A 47 1.97 4.11 -27.10
C LEU A 47 3.08 4.86 -26.36
N ASP A 48 4.04 5.45 -27.05
CA ASP A 48 5.12 6.24 -26.43
C ASP A 48 4.59 7.51 -25.75
N TYR A 49 3.65 8.19 -26.39
CA TYR A 49 2.96 9.33 -25.81
C TYR A 49 2.18 8.93 -24.54
N LEU A 50 1.42 7.84 -24.59
CA LEU A 50 0.67 7.35 -23.43
C LEU A 50 1.61 6.93 -22.30
N ARG A 51 2.73 6.27 -22.62
CA ARG A 51 3.72 5.87 -21.62
C ARG A 51 4.38 7.08 -20.96
N SER A 52 4.68 8.14 -21.71
CA SER A 52 5.23 9.38 -21.15
C SER A 52 4.19 10.17 -20.33
N ALA A 53 2.97 10.34 -20.84
CA ALA A 53 1.88 11.04 -20.15
C ALA A 53 1.49 10.37 -18.82
N HIS A 54 1.41 9.04 -18.81
CA HIS A 54 1.12 8.26 -17.60
C HIS A 54 2.35 8.05 -16.70
N GLY A 55 3.54 8.46 -17.15
CA GLY A 55 4.78 8.35 -16.38
C GLY A 55 5.25 6.91 -16.22
N THR A 56 4.87 6.01 -17.13
CA THR A 56 5.40 4.64 -17.18
C THR A 56 6.70 4.55 -17.99
N ALA A 57 6.99 5.55 -18.85
CA ALA A 57 8.21 5.64 -19.65
C ALA A 57 9.45 6.12 -18.87
N GLY A 58 9.31 6.62 -17.64
CA GLY A 58 10.42 7.19 -16.88
C GLY A 58 10.39 6.79 -15.41
N ALA A 59 11.57 6.65 -14.81
CA ALA A 59 11.79 6.42 -13.38
C ALA A 59 11.30 7.58 -12.47
N GLU A 60 10.64 8.60 -13.03
CA GLU A 60 10.40 9.89 -12.41
C GLU A 60 9.25 9.88 -11.39
N ARG A 61 8.23 9.02 -11.56
CA ARG A 61 7.20 8.84 -10.52
C ARG A 61 7.53 7.66 -9.62
N LYS A 62 8.61 7.80 -8.84
CA LYS A 62 8.95 6.87 -7.74
C LYS A 62 7.83 6.73 -6.72
N LYS A 63 6.87 7.67 -6.65
CA LYS A 63 5.80 7.70 -5.65
C LYS A 63 4.43 7.96 -6.29
N ILE A 64 3.47 7.06 -6.04
CA ILE A 64 2.05 7.19 -6.41
C ILE A 64 1.24 7.28 -5.13
N THR A 65 0.40 8.31 -4.99
CA THR A 65 -0.49 8.46 -3.83
C THR A 65 -1.94 8.20 -4.25
N LEU A 66 -2.59 7.19 -3.66
CA LEU A 66 -4.00 6.92 -3.82
C LEU A 66 -4.78 7.47 -2.60
N THR A 67 -5.71 8.37 -2.85
CA THR A 67 -6.60 8.93 -1.84
C THR A 67 -8.00 8.33 -1.97
N ARG A 68 -8.56 7.83 -0.88
CA ARG A 68 -9.95 7.36 -0.81
C ARG A 68 -10.73 8.22 0.18
N LYS A 69 -11.83 8.83 -0.27
CA LYS A 69 -12.80 9.49 0.59
C LYS A 69 -13.86 8.48 1.00
N SER A 70 -14.14 8.38 2.29
CA SER A 70 -15.25 7.61 2.85
C SER A 70 -16.07 8.54 3.70
N THR A 71 -17.37 8.65 3.44
CA THR A 71 -18.29 9.47 4.21
C THR A 71 -19.23 8.57 5.00
N SER A 72 -19.36 8.79 6.30
CA SER A 72 -20.27 8.05 7.18
C SER A 72 -21.12 9.01 7.99
N GLU A 73 -22.37 8.64 8.26
CA GLU A 73 -23.31 9.46 9.01
C GLU A 73 -23.41 8.98 10.46
N ILE A 74 -23.26 9.89 11.42
CA ILE A 74 -23.56 9.64 12.83
C ILE A 74 -24.84 10.38 13.17
N LYS A 75 -25.87 9.63 13.57
CA LYS A 75 -27.13 10.18 14.09
C LYS A 75 -27.03 10.20 15.61
N GLN A 76 -26.97 11.39 16.20
CA GLN A 76 -26.86 11.55 17.64
C GLN A 76 -27.79 12.67 18.12
N ALA A 77 -28.40 12.49 19.30
CA ALA A 77 -29.10 13.57 19.99
C ALA A 77 -28.09 14.43 20.75
N ASP A 78 -28.14 15.75 20.55
CA ASP A 78 -27.38 16.69 21.38
C ASP A 78 -27.81 16.57 22.86
N ALA A 79 -27.02 17.11 23.79
CA ALA A 79 -27.34 17.16 25.22
C ALA A 79 -28.72 17.80 25.55
N SER A 80 -29.31 18.54 24.61
CA SER A 80 -30.66 19.13 24.69
C SER A 80 -31.77 18.26 24.08
N GLY A 81 -31.49 17.01 23.68
CA GLY A 81 -32.46 16.04 23.13
C GLY A 81 -32.79 16.22 21.64
N LYS A 82 -32.23 17.22 20.96
CA LYS A 82 -32.48 17.46 19.52
C LYS A 82 -31.59 16.56 18.66
N ALA A 83 -32.21 15.77 17.78
CA ALA A 83 -31.49 14.88 16.86
C ALA A 83 -30.72 15.68 15.78
N ARG A 84 -29.44 15.37 15.60
CA ARG A 84 -28.60 15.86 14.50
C ARG A 84 -27.94 14.71 13.77
N THR A 85 -27.82 14.87 12.45
CA THR A 85 -27.00 13.97 11.61
C THR A 85 -25.68 14.67 11.32
N ILE A 86 -24.59 14.09 11.82
CA ILE A 86 -23.24 14.58 11.58
C ILE A 86 -22.64 13.76 10.44
N GLN A 87 -22.26 14.44 9.36
CA GLN A 87 -21.53 13.83 8.26
C GLN A 87 -20.04 13.77 8.63
N VAL A 88 -19.48 12.57 8.72
CA VAL A 88 -18.07 12.34 9.01
C VAL A 88 -17.35 11.95 7.72
N GLU A 89 -16.46 12.81 7.23
CA GLU A 89 -15.60 12.47 6.09
C GLU A 89 -14.23 11.95 6.58
N VAL A 90 -13.90 10.70 6.27
CA VAL A 90 -12.56 10.14 6.47
C VAL A 90 -11.82 10.09 5.13
N ARG A 91 -10.61 10.66 5.10
CA ARG A 91 -9.73 10.65 3.92
C ARG A 91 -8.55 9.71 4.19
N LYS A 92 -8.57 8.53 3.57
CA LYS A 92 -7.47 7.55 3.64
C LYS A 92 -6.47 7.81 2.53
N LYS A 93 -5.20 7.97 2.87
CA LYS A 93 -4.09 8.09 1.93
C LYS A 93 -3.29 6.78 1.92
N ARG A 94 -3.09 6.17 0.76
CA ARG A 94 -2.14 5.07 0.54
C ARG A 94 -1.04 5.56 -0.39
N VAL A 95 0.22 5.44 0.03
CA VAL A 95 1.37 5.85 -0.77
C VAL A 95 2.10 4.59 -1.23
N PHE A 96 2.18 4.39 -2.55
CA PHE A 96 2.99 3.36 -3.18
C PHE A 96 4.28 3.98 -3.67
N VAL A 97 5.41 3.35 -3.36
CA VAL A 97 6.71 3.76 -3.86
C VAL A 97 7.18 2.65 -4.80
N LYS A 98 7.52 2.99 -6.05
CA LYS A 98 8.17 2.05 -6.96
C LYS A 98 9.56 1.79 -6.38
N ARG A 99 9.72 0.65 -5.72
CA ARG A 99 11.04 0.13 -5.39
C ARG A 99 11.63 -0.28 -6.73
N ASP A 100 12.79 0.29 -7.05
CA ASP A 100 13.48 -0.08 -8.27
C ASP A 100 13.67 -1.60 -8.24
N GLU A 101 13.09 -2.30 -9.21
CA GLU A 101 13.47 -3.68 -9.53
C GLU A 101 14.84 -3.61 -10.19
N THR A 102 15.85 -3.10 -9.47
CA THR A 102 17.18 -3.64 -9.66
C THR A 102 17.02 -5.13 -9.37
N PRO A 103 17.33 -6.05 -10.31
CA PRO A 103 17.50 -7.43 -9.92
C PRO A 103 18.58 -7.35 -8.84
N ALA A 104 18.19 -7.57 -7.59
CA ALA A 104 19.15 -7.73 -6.52
C ALA A 104 20.07 -8.83 -7.05
N THR A 105 21.32 -8.47 -7.32
CA THR A 105 22.36 -9.45 -7.59
C THR A 105 22.24 -10.50 -6.50
N ALA A 106 22.44 -11.79 -6.83
CA ALA A 106 22.25 -12.87 -5.85
C ALA A 106 23.01 -12.62 -4.53
N GLU A 107 24.08 -11.83 -4.58
CA GLU A 107 24.86 -11.33 -3.44
C GLU A 107 24.10 -10.33 -2.54
N ASP A 108 23.32 -9.38 -3.10
CA ASP A 108 22.48 -8.45 -2.33
C ASP A 108 21.31 -9.15 -1.64
N ALA A 109 20.73 -10.15 -2.32
CA ALA A 109 19.65 -10.96 -1.74
C ALA A 109 20.17 -11.86 -0.60
N ALA A 110 21.38 -12.41 -0.74
CA ALA A 110 22.03 -13.19 0.32
C ALA A 110 22.40 -12.31 1.52
N ALA A 111 22.98 -11.14 1.30
CA ALA A 111 23.33 -10.20 2.37
C ALA A 111 22.10 -9.68 3.12
N ALA A 112 20.99 -9.43 2.43
CA ALA A 112 19.73 -9.03 3.05
C ALA A 112 19.12 -10.17 3.89
N ALA A 113 19.17 -11.41 3.41
CA ALA A 113 18.66 -12.57 4.14
C ALA A 113 19.49 -12.87 5.40
N GLU A 114 20.82 -12.72 5.33
CA GLU A 114 21.71 -12.86 6.49
C GLU A 114 21.46 -11.77 7.54
N ALA A 115 21.24 -10.52 7.10
CA ALA A 115 20.90 -9.42 8.01
C ALA A 115 19.54 -9.63 8.70
N GLU A 116 18.53 -10.11 7.97
CA GLU A 116 17.21 -10.44 8.53
C GLU A 116 17.28 -11.62 9.52
N ALA A 117 18.05 -12.66 9.20
CA ALA A 117 18.27 -13.78 10.11
C ALA A 117 18.98 -13.34 11.40
N ALA A 118 19.99 -12.46 11.30
CA ALA A 118 20.69 -11.92 12.46
C ALA A 118 19.82 -10.96 13.31
N GLU A 119 18.87 -10.24 12.71
CA GLU A 119 17.89 -9.46 13.46
C GLU A 119 16.86 -10.35 14.17
N LEU A 120 16.40 -11.41 13.50
CA LEU A 120 15.46 -12.37 14.08
C LEU A 120 16.08 -13.09 15.28
N GLN A 121 17.33 -13.55 15.18
CA GLN A 121 18.05 -14.16 16.30
C GLN A 121 18.18 -13.21 17.49
N ARG A 122 18.54 -11.94 17.26
CA ARG A 122 18.61 -10.94 18.34
C ARG A 122 17.26 -10.71 19.02
N ARG A 123 16.16 -10.72 18.24
CA ARG A 123 14.80 -10.63 18.80
C ARG A 123 14.41 -11.85 19.62
N GLU A 124 14.75 -13.04 19.15
CA GLU A 124 14.47 -14.28 19.88
C GLU A 124 15.27 -14.36 21.19
N GLU A 125 16.53 -13.93 21.19
CA GLU A 125 17.35 -13.86 22.40
C GLU A 125 16.79 -12.84 23.40
N GLN A 126 16.38 -11.66 22.94
CA GLN A 126 15.72 -10.66 23.79
C GLN A 126 14.42 -11.19 24.40
N ALA A 127 13.58 -11.84 23.60
CA ALA A 127 12.34 -12.43 24.09
C ALA A 127 12.59 -13.56 25.10
N ARG A 128 13.64 -14.37 24.90
CA ARG A 128 14.05 -15.41 25.86
C ARG A 128 14.54 -14.80 27.18
N ALA A 129 15.37 -13.76 27.12
CA ALA A 129 15.87 -13.06 28.30
C ALA A 129 14.73 -12.39 29.09
N GLU A 130 13.78 -11.76 28.40
CA GLU A 130 12.58 -11.18 29.03
C GLU A 130 11.70 -12.24 29.69
N ALA A 131 11.48 -13.38 29.03
CA ALA A 131 10.70 -14.48 29.58
C ALA A 131 11.37 -15.11 30.82
N GLU A 132 12.70 -15.22 30.83
CA GLU A 132 13.45 -15.71 31.98
C GLU A 132 13.39 -14.74 33.17
N ALA A 133 13.58 -13.44 32.91
CA ALA A 133 13.44 -12.41 33.94
C ALA A 133 12.04 -12.40 34.56
N LEU A 134 11.00 -12.57 33.75
CA LEU A 134 9.62 -12.64 34.24
C LEU A 134 9.37 -13.90 35.08
N ARG A 135 9.98 -15.05 34.72
CA ARG A 135 9.89 -16.28 35.53
C ARG A 135 10.56 -16.11 36.90
N GLN A 136 11.75 -15.53 36.95
CA GLN A 136 12.45 -15.26 38.21
C GLN A 136 11.63 -14.33 39.13
N GLN A 137 11.07 -13.26 38.58
CA GLN A 137 10.19 -12.35 39.34
C GLN A 137 8.93 -13.05 39.85
N ALA A 138 8.32 -13.93 39.04
CA ALA A 138 7.14 -14.68 39.46
C ALA A 138 7.46 -15.67 40.60
N GLU A 139 8.61 -16.35 40.54
CA GLU A 139 9.08 -17.25 41.60
C GLU A 139 9.38 -16.52 42.90
N GLU A 140 10.02 -15.35 42.83
CA GLU A 140 10.32 -14.51 43.99
C GLU A 140 9.04 -13.99 44.66
N LEU A 141 8.07 -13.51 43.87
CA LEU A 141 6.76 -13.10 44.38
C LEU A 141 6.00 -14.27 45.01
N ALA A 142 6.05 -15.46 44.41
CA ALA A 142 5.42 -16.66 44.97
C ALA A 142 6.10 -17.15 46.25
N ALA A 143 7.42 -17.00 46.38
CA ALA A 143 8.15 -17.30 47.62
C ALA A 143 7.81 -16.28 48.73
N ALA A 144 7.74 -14.99 48.40
CA ALA A 144 7.36 -13.95 49.34
C ALA A 144 5.91 -14.12 49.85
N GLN A 145 4.98 -14.53 48.98
CA GLN A 145 3.60 -14.85 49.38
C GLN A 145 3.55 -16.04 50.34
N ARG A 146 4.28 -17.13 50.04
CA ARG A 146 4.35 -18.31 50.92
C ARG A 146 4.93 -17.97 52.30
N ALA A 147 6.00 -17.18 52.35
CA ALA A 147 6.59 -16.74 53.62
C ALA A 147 5.62 -15.88 54.45
N ARG A 148 4.84 -15.00 53.80
CA ARG A 148 3.81 -14.20 54.49
C ARG A 148 2.67 -15.06 55.02
N GLU A 149 2.21 -16.05 54.24
CA GLU A 149 1.15 -16.96 54.65
C GLU A 149 1.59 -17.85 55.83
N GLU A 150 2.83 -18.34 55.82
CA GLU A 150 3.41 -19.10 56.95
C GLU A 150 3.51 -18.24 58.22
N GLN A 151 3.95 -16.98 58.11
CA GLN A 151 3.98 -16.04 59.23
C GLN A 151 2.58 -15.75 59.79
N GLU A 152 1.59 -15.58 58.91
CA GLU A 152 0.20 -15.34 59.34
C GLU A 152 -0.40 -16.58 60.03
N ARG A 153 -0.11 -17.79 59.53
CA ARG A 153 -0.54 -19.04 60.18
C ARG A 153 0.08 -19.21 61.56
N GLN A 154 1.39 -18.95 61.71
CA GLN A 154 2.07 -19.01 63.01
C GLN A 154 1.52 -17.97 63.99
N ALA A 155 1.18 -16.76 63.52
CA ALA A 155 0.58 -15.72 64.35
C ALA A 155 -0.88 -16.01 64.77
N ARG A 156 -1.61 -16.84 64.01
CA ARG A 156 -2.97 -17.28 64.36
C ARG A 156 -3.00 -18.49 65.30
N GLU A 157 -1.92 -19.27 65.35
CA GLU A 157 -1.81 -20.47 66.19
C GLU A 157 -1.21 -20.18 67.58
N ALA A 158 -0.56 -19.01 67.76
CA ALA A 158 -0.08 -18.48 69.04
C ALA A 158 -1.16 -17.63 69.75
#